data_AF-A0A662HA31-F1
#
_entry.id   AF-A0A662HA31-F1
#
_cell.length_a   1.000
_cell.length_b   1.000
_cell.length_c   1.000
_cell.angle_alpha   90.00
_cell.angle_beta   90.00
_cell.angle_gamma   90.00
#
_symmetry.space_group_name_H-M   'P 1'
#
loop_
_entity.id
_entity.type
_entity.pdbx_description
1 polymer ?
#
loop_
_entity_poly.entity_id
_entity_poly.type
_entity_poly.pdbx_seq_one_letter_code
_entity_poly.pdbx_strand_id
1 'polypeptide(L)'
;MKAYLIISVIGPLLLNEKGDVIDSERWGEDAEDIASRIFTLEEGELPETVATMLSRNRDNIDELVVEDESLATNCRNVLGNKEVKVELGNKVAKTFRANLASYVLKLGLDKEEYRSLLYRVSLALTRRKVRRAAEKRDLFIAQAINALDDIDKTINLFSSRIREWYGLHFPELNELLEEHEDYIKVVTYLGSRDNINKESLMKLGLKEKLAEKIAKSSEKSMGADMTEFDIEAIRSISSITLELFKARRSLEKYIDEA
;
A
#
# COMPACT_ATOMS: atom_id res chain seq x y z
N MET A 1 7.18 -3.78 46.93
CA MET A 1 5.73 -3.50 47.03
C MET A 1 4.99 -3.98 45.78
N LYS A 2 3.67 -4.19 45.85
CA LYS A 2 2.83 -4.48 44.68
C LYS A 2 2.46 -3.19 43.96
N ALA A 3 2.68 -3.16 42.64
CA ALA A 3 2.47 -1.99 41.80
C ALA A 3 1.68 -2.34 40.53
N TYR A 4 0.96 -1.36 40.00
CA TYR A 4 0.10 -1.49 38.82
C TYR A 4 0.56 -0.50 37.76
N LEU A 5 0.97 -0.98 36.60
CA LEU A 5 1.33 -0.13 35.46
C LEU A 5 0.09 0.17 34.63
N ILE A 6 -0.23 1.45 34.50
CA ILE A 6 -1.32 1.96 33.68
C ILE A 6 -0.75 2.86 32.59
N ILE A 7 -1.09 2.55 31.34
CA ILE A 7 -0.76 3.39 30.19
C ILE A 7 -1.98 4.24 29.85
N SER A 8 -1.78 5.56 29.75
CA SER A 8 -2.79 6.52 29.33
C SER A 8 -2.21 7.49 28.30
N VAL A 9 -3.07 8.30 27.68
CA VAL A 9 -2.66 9.37 26.75
C VAL A 9 -1.81 10.44 27.43
N ILE A 10 -1.89 10.58 28.75
CA ILE A 10 -1.05 11.52 29.50
C ILE A 10 0.36 10.98 29.71
N GLY A 11 0.49 9.67 29.92
CA GLY A 11 1.74 9.06 30.38
C GLY A 11 1.58 7.62 30.84
N PRO A 12 2.67 6.88 31.06
CA PRO A 12 2.67 5.76 31.99
C PRO A 12 2.51 6.25 33.43
N LEU A 13 1.73 5.51 34.22
CA LEU A 13 1.57 5.69 35.65
C LEU A 13 1.84 4.37 36.36
N LEU A 14 2.54 4.45 37.48
CA LEU A 14 2.72 3.36 38.43
C LEU A 14 1.86 3.64 39.67
N LEU A 15 0.86 2.80 39.92
CA LEU A 15 -0.05 2.95 41.05
C LEU A 15 0.16 1.86 42.11
N ASN A 16 -0.10 2.16 43.37
CA ASN A 16 -0.17 1.15 44.43
C ASN A 16 -1.54 0.43 44.44
N GLU A 17 -1.73 -0.54 45.34
CA GLU A 17 -3.00 -1.27 45.51
C GLU A 17 -4.20 -0.37 45.86
N LYS A 18 -3.97 0.80 46.46
CA LYS A 18 -5.00 1.79 46.81
C LYS A 18 -5.36 2.72 45.64
N GLY A 19 -4.58 2.69 44.56
CA GLY A 19 -4.69 3.60 43.42
C GLY A 19 -3.91 4.91 43.59
N ASP A 20 -3.08 5.07 44.63
CA ASP A 20 -2.23 6.25 44.72
C ASP A 20 -1.07 6.14 43.74
N VAL A 21 -0.70 7.28 43.14
CA VAL A 21 0.42 7.38 42.21
C VAL A 21 1.73 7.22 42.98
N ILE A 22 2.47 6.14 42.68
CA ILE A 22 3.84 5.92 43.14
C ILE A 22 4.78 6.75 42.29
N ASP A 23 4.60 6.67 40.97
CA ASP A 23 5.40 7.36 39.98
C ASP A 23 4.59 7.57 38.70
N SER A 24 4.93 8.60 37.93
CA SER A 24 4.31 8.89 36.65
C SER A 24 5.24 9.72 35.79
N GLU A 25 5.15 9.56 34.48
CA GLU A 25 5.91 10.38 33.53
C GLU A 25 4.99 10.89 32.44
N ARG A 26 4.99 12.20 32.16
CA ARG A 26 4.20 12.73 31.05
C ARG A 26 4.91 12.43 29.74
N TRP A 27 4.16 12.00 28.73
CA TRP A 27 4.75 11.77 27.40
C TRP A 27 5.25 13.06 26.75
N GLY A 28 4.50 14.17 26.92
CA GLY A 28 4.72 15.46 26.27
C GLY A 28 3.39 16.11 25.85
N GLU A 29 3.44 17.03 24.88
CA GLU A 29 2.26 17.67 24.27
C GLU A 29 2.10 17.37 22.78
N ASP A 30 3.14 16.82 22.14
CA ASP A 30 3.10 16.45 20.73
C ASP A 30 2.26 15.18 20.53
N ALA A 31 1.11 15.33 19.89
CA ALA A 31 0.18 14.25 19.66
C ALA A 31 0.75 13.16 18.74
N GLU A 32 1.67 13.51 17.83
CA GLU A 32 2.23 12.57 16.87
C GLU A 32 3.26 11.64 17.54
N ASP A 33 4.13 12.19 18.39
CA ASP A 33 5.05 11.43 19.25
C ASP A 33 4.29 10.54 20.25
N ILE A 34 3.26 11.08 20.93
CA ILE A 34 2.44 10.28 21.86
C ILE A 34 1.78 9.12 21.13
N ALA A 35 1.16 9.38 19.97
CA ALA A 35 0.54 8.34 19.15
C ALA A 35 1.58 7.29 18.72
N SER A 36 2.81 7.71 18.39
CA SER A 36 3.92 6.79 18.09
C SER A 36 4.21 5.83 19.24
N ARG A 37 4.34 6.35 20.46
CA ARG A 37 4.67 5.54 21.64
C ARG A 37 3.54 4.60 22.05
N ILE A 38 2.29 5.06 21.95
CA ILE A 38 1.10 4.21 22.16
C ILE A 38 1.06 3.11 21.10
N PHE A 39 1.38 3.43 19.85
CA PHE A 39 1.42 2.44 18.77
C PHE A 39 2.48 1.37 19.03
N THR A 40 3.70 1.76 19.44
CA THR A 40 4.76 0.82 19.87
C THR A 40 4.27 -0.13 20.96
N LEU A 41 3.51 0.37 21.95
CA LEU A 41 2.91 -0.47 22.99
C LEU A 41 1.91 -1.48 22.44
N GLU A 42 1.08 -1.09 21.47
CA GLU A 42 0.14 -2.00 20.80
C GLU A 42 0.83 -3.05 19.92
N GLU A 43 2.02 -2.74 19.40
CA GLU A 43 2.88 -3.71 18.73
C GLU A 43 3.56 -4.67 19.70
N GLY A 44 3.37 -4.46 21.00
CA GLY A 44 3.99 -5.28 22.00
C GLY A 44 5.47 -4.95 22.18
N GLU A 45 5.88 -3.71 21.96
CA GLU A 45 7.20 -3.16 22.28
C GLU A 45 7.09 -2.14 23.43
N LEU A 46 8.20 -1.86 24.12
CA LEU A 46 8.19 -0.96 25.28
C LEU A 46 8.89 0.36 24.95
N PRO A 47 8.20 1.52 24.98
CA PRO A 47 8.83 2.83 24.83
C PRO A 47 9.88 3.09 25.91
N GLU A 48 10.94 3.83 25.54
CA GLU A 48 12.08 4.14 26.42
C GLU A 48 11.65 4.81 27.76
N THR A 49 10.66 5.69 27.72
CA THR A 49 10.14 6.35 28.93
C THR A 49 9.53 5.34 29.91
N VAL A 50 8.83 4.32 29.41
CA VAL A 50 8.28 3.24 30.24
C VAL A 50 9.40 2.37 30.80
N ALA A 51 10.42 2.04 29.98
CA ALA A 51 11.57 1.26 30.42
C ALA A 51 12.34 1.98 31.55
N THR A 52 12.55 3.28 31.38
CA THR A 52 13.26 4.14 32.33
C THR A 52 12.48 4.26 33.64
N MET A 53 11.16 4.47 33.56
CA MET A 53 10.28 4.52 34.74
C MET A 53 10.29 3.19 35.52
N LEU A 54 10.25 2.04 34.83
CA LEU A 54 10.33 0.75 35.49
C LEU A 54 11.72 0.51 36.11
N SER A 55 12.79 0.89 35.41
CA SER A 55 14.16 0.72 35.89
C SER A 55 14.44 1.51 37.16
N ARG A 56 13.98 2.77 37.23
CA ARG A 56 14.18 3.62 38.43
C ARG A 56 13.37 3.17 39.65
N ASN A 57 12.32 2.39 39.45
CA ASN A 57 11.48 1.84 40.53
C ASN A 57 11.75 0.35 40.81
N ARG A 58 12.74 -0.26 40.14
CA ARG A 58 12.96 -1.71 40.16
C ARG A 58 13.09 -2.29 41.56
N ASP A 59 13.85 -1.63 42.44
CA ASP A 59 14.10 -2.15 43.80
C ASP A 59 12.86 -2.07 44.69
N ASN A 60 11.98 -1.10 44.41
CA ASN A 60 10.76 -0.86 45.17
C ASN A 60 9.60 -1.76 44.73
N ILE A 61 9.63 -2.29 43.51
CA ILE A 61 8.60 -3.17 42.96
C ILE A 61 8.96 -4.63 43.25
N ASP A 62 8.10 -5.36 43.96
CA ASP A 62 8.24 -6.81 44.14
C ASP A 62 7.32 -7.58 43.19
N GLU A 63 6.15 -7.02 42.93
CA GLU A 63 5.13 -7.54 42.03
C GLU A 63 4.59 -6.41 41.16
N LEU A 64 4.69 -6.54 39.83
CA LEU A 64 4.09 -5.64 38.85
C LEU A 64 2.86 -6.29 38.22
N VAL A 65 1.74 -5.58 38.20
CA VAL A 65 0.51 -5.99 37.51
C VAL A 65 0.29 -5.12 36.28
N VAL A 66 0.04 -5.78 35.15
CA VAL A 66 -0.32 -5.17 33.85
C VAL A 66 -1.62 -5.77 33.31
N GLU A 67 -2.28 -5.10 32.37
CA GLU A 67 -3.51 -5.59 31.71
C GLU A 67 -3.23 -6.32 30.37
N ASP A 68 -1.98 -6.40 29.90
CA ASP A 68 -1.62 -6.98 28.59
C ASP A 68 -0.43 -7.95 28.68
N GLU A 69 -0.47 -9.07 27.96
CA GLU A 69 0.56 -10.11 28.01
C GLU A 69 1.84 -9.74 27.25
N SER A 70 1.72 -9.01 26.14
CA SER A 70 2.89 -8.56 25.39
C SER A 70 3.68 -7.54 26.20
N LEU A 71 2.96 -6.61 26.84
CA LEU A 71 3.52 -5.67 27.80
C LEU A 71 4.21 -6.40 28.97
N ALA A 72 3.56 -7.42 29.53
CA ALA A 72 4.14 -8.21 30.62
C ALA A 72 5.48 -8.83 30.25
N THR A 73 5.57 -9.39 29.04
CA THR A 73 6.78 -10.03 28.53
C THR A 73 7.94 -9.04 28.48
N ASN A 74 7.72 -7.81 27.98
CA ASN A 74 8.77 -6.80 27.96
C ASN A 74 9.10 -6.23 29.33
N CYS A 75 8.10 -6.06 30.20
CA CYS A 75 8.33 -5.62 31.57
C CYS A 75 9.20 -6.62 32.34
N ARG A 76 9.04 -7.94 32.12
CA ARG A 76 9.91 -8.99 32.69
C ARG A 76 11.38 -8.79 32.29
N ASN A 77 11.64 -8.44 31.02
CA ASN A 77 13.00 -8.17 30.54
C ASN A 77 13.66 -6.99 31.28
N VAL A 78 12.88 -5.95 31.62
CA VAL A 78 13.38 -4.77 32.34
C VAL A 78 13.55 -5.04 33.85
N LEU A 79 12.57 -5.71 34.48
CA LEU A 79 12.57 -5.92 35.93
C LEU A 79 13.41 -7.13 36.38
N GLY A 80 13.73 -8.06 35.48
CA GLY A 80 14.49 -9.28 35.77
C GLY A 80 13.72 -10.23 36.68
N ASN A 81 14.24 -10.48 37.89
CA ASN A 81 13.71 -11.51 38.81
C ASN A 81 12.43 -11.10 39.58
N LYS A 82 11.83 -9.95 39.28
CA LYS A 82 10.61 -9.49 39.96
C LYS A 82 9.37 -10.16 39.34
N GLU A 83 8.32 -10.33 40.14
CA GLU A 83 7.09 -10.98 39.67
C GLU A 83 6.30 -10.03 38.75
N VAL A 84 5.90 -10.50 37.56
CA VAL A 84 5.04 -9.72 36.63
C VAL A 84 3.80 -10.54 36.29
N LYS A 85 2.63 -10.06 36.73
CA LYS A 85 1.32 -10.69 36.52
C LYS A 85 0.46 -9.93 35.52
N VAL A 86 -0.33 -10.68 34.77
CA VAL A 86 -1.36 -10.13 33.89
C VAL A 86 -2.71 -10.29 34.57
N GLU A 87 -3.33 -9.17 34.94
CA GLU A 87 -4.67 -9.15 35.53
C GLU A 87 -5.57 -8.21 34.70
N LEU A 88 -6.26 -8.79 33.72
CA LEU A 88 -7.23 -8.09 32.88
C LEU A 88 -8.37 -7.49 33.72
N GLY A 89 -8.60 -6.19 33.57
CA GLY A 89 -9.70 -5.52 34.26
C GLY A 89 -9.55 -5.52 35.78
N ASN A 90 -8.31 -5.44 36.28
CA ASN A 90 -8.03 -5.33 37.71
C ASN A 90 -8.72 -4.09 38.33
N LYS A 91 -8.93 -4.14 39.65
CA LYS A 91 -9.69 -3.10 40.37
C LYS A 91 -9.01 -1.74 40.29
N VAL A 92 -7.68 -1.68 40.34
CA VAL A 92 -6.90 -0.43 40.31
C VAL A 92 -7.09 0.29 38.97
N ALA A 93 -6.96 -0.44 37.85
CA ALA A 93 -7.17 0.11 36.51
C ALA A 93 -8.63 0.57 36.29
N LYS A 94 -9.62 -0.18 36.80
CA LYS A 94 -11.03 0.25 36.78
C LYS A 94 -11.25 1.54 37.57
N THR A 95 -10.69 1.62 38.78
CA THR A 95 -10.78 2.82 39.64
C THR A 95 -10.08 4.02 39.01
N PHE A 96 -8.92 3.82 38.37
CA PHE A 96 -8.22 4.84 37.61
C PHE A 96 -9.11 5.40 36.49
N ARG A 97 -9.69 4.53 35.66
CA ARG A 97 -10.58 4.94 34.56
C ARG A 97 -11.83 5.66 35.06
N ALA A 98 -12.45 5.18 36.14
CA ALA A 98 -13.63 5.81 36.73
C ALA A 98 -13.34 7.21 37.30
N ASN A 99 -12.12 7.43 37.81
CA ASN A 99 -11.71 8.69 38.43
C ASN A 99 -10.70 9.47 37.59
N LEU A 100 -10.66 9.25 36.28
CA LEU A 100 -9.61 9.79 35.40
C LEU A 100 -9.40 11.30 35.55
N ALA A 101 -10.48 12.07 35.72
CA ALA A 101 -10.42 13.52 35.91
C ALA A 101 -9.56 13.94 37.11
N SER A 102 -9.55 13.17 38.21
CA SER A 102 -8.73 13.50 39.39
C SER A 102 -7.24 13.24 39.14
N TYR A 103 -6.91 12.19 38.41
CA TYR A 103 -5.52 11.90 38.00
C TYR A 103 -5.01 12.93 36.99
N VAL A 104 -5.85 13.32 36.03
CA VAL A 104 -5.54 14.37 35.04
C VAL A 104 -5.15 15.67 35.75
N LEU A 105 -5.96 16.11 36.73
CA LEU A 105 -5.67 17.30 37.54
C LEU A 105 -4.39 17.15 38.36
N LYS A 106 -4.16 15.99 39.00
CA LYS A 106 -2.92 15.72 39.75
C LYS A 106 -1.67 15.78 38.87
N LEU A 107 -1.81 15.47 37.58
CA LEU A 107 -0.73 15.53 36.58
C LEU A 107 -0.59 16.90 35.91
N GLY A 108 -1.31 17.91 36.40
CA GLY A 108 -1.18 19.30 35.98
C GLY A 108 -1.84 19.62 34.64
N LEU A 109 -2.89 18.88 34.27
CA LEU A 109 -3.72 19.18 33.11
C LEU A 109 -5.15 19.46 33.57
N ASP A 110 -5.82 20.41 32.93
CA ASP A 110 -7.26 20.55 33.11
C ASP A 110 -8.04 19.56 32.21
N LYS A 111 -9.36 19.53 32.40
CA LYS A 111 -10.25 18.62 31.69
C LYS A 111 -10.34 18.92 30.19
N GLU A 112 -10.30 20.18 29.80
CA GLU A 112 -10.43 20.61 28.40
C GLU A 112 -9.11 20.43 27.65
N GLU A 113 -7.98 20.72 28.29
CA GLU A 113 -6.63 20.41 27.79
C GLU A 113 -6.47 18.90 27.54
N TYR A 114 -6.88 18.07 28.51
CA TYR A 114 -6.84 16.62 28.35
C TYR A 114 -7.73 16.13 27.21
N ARG A 115 -8.96 16.67 27.07
CA ARG A 115 -9.87 16.31 25.98
C ARG A 115 -9.29 16.69 24.62
N SER A 116 -8.71 17.88 24.52
CA SER A 116 -8.05 18.36 23.30
C SER A 116 -6.86 17.48 22.92
N LEU A 117 -6.02 17.12 23.90
CA LEU A 117 -4.89 16.20 23.68
C LEU A 117 -5.37 14.81 23.27
N LEU A 118 -6.35 14.25 23.97
CA LEU A 118 -6.96 12.95 23.66
C LEU A 118 -7.49 12.91 22.23
N TYR A 119 -8.21 13.95 21.80
CA TYR A 119 -8.71 14.04 20.44
C TYR A 119 -7.59 14.04 19.41
N ARG A 120 -6.57 14.90 19.60
CA ARG A 120 -5.43 15.00 18.67
C ARG A 120 -4.65 13.68 18.58
N VAL A 121 -4.36 13.05 19.72
CA VAL A 121 -3.66 11.76 19.78
C VAL A 121 -4.49 10.65 19.14
N SER A 122 -5.79 10.59 19.40
CA SER A 122 -6.68 9.58 18.80
C SER A 122 -6.70 9.70 17.28
N LEU A 123 -6.72 10.93 16.75
CA LEU A 123 -6.68 11.19 15.31
C LEU A 123 -5.32 10.81 14.70
N ALA A 124 -4.21 11.15 15.36
CA ALA A 124 -2.87 10.77 14.92
C ALA A 124 -2.67 9.24 14.92
N LEU A 125 -3.06 8.57 16.00
CA LEU A 125 -3.00 7.10 16.12
C LEU A 125 -3.86 6.41 15.05
N THR A 126 -5.07 6.92 14.80
CA THR A 126 -5.95 6.39 13.75
C THR A 126 -5.32 6.54 12.37
N ARG A 127 -4.78 7.73 12.04
CA ARG A 127 -4.06 7.95 10.78
C ARG A 127 -2.91 6.97 10.60
N ARG A 128 -2.13 6.73 11.66
CA ARG A 128 -1.01 5.78 11.64
C ARG A 128 -1.46 4.34 11.39
N LYS A 129 -2.53 3.90 12.06
CA LYS A 129 -3.13 2.57 11.85
C LYS A 129 -3.66 2.39 10.42
N VAL A 130 -4.38 3.37 9.90
CA VAL A 130 -4.90 3.35 8.52
C VAL A 130 -3.75 3.27 7.52
N ARG A 131 -2.71 4.10 7.71
CA ARG A 131 -1.53 4.12 6.85
C ARG A 131 -0.84 2.75 6.82
N ARG A 132 -0.58 2.15 7.98
CA ARG A 132 0.04 0.82 8.05
C ARG A 132 -0.80 -0.26 7.40
N ALA A 133 -2.12 -0.20 7.55
CA ALA A 133 -3.03 -1.14 6.90
C ALA A 133 -3.01 -0.98 5.37
N ALA A 134 -2.91 0.25 4.87
CA ALA A 134 -2.82 0.56 3.44
C ALA A 134 -1.45 0.25 2.84
N GLU A 135 -0.36 0.31 3.62
CA GLU A 135 1.00 -0.02 3.20
C GLU A 135 1.25 -1.53 2.99
N LYS A 136 0.23 -2.38 3.16
CA LYS A 136 0.33 -3.81 2.88
C LYS A 136 0.60 -4.04 1.39
N ARG A 137 1.79 -4.57 1.09
CA ARG A 137 2.28 -4.86 -0.28
C ARG A 137 1.28 -5.68 -1.09
N ASP A 138 0.61 -6.64 -0.47
CA ASP A 138 -0.43 -7.47 -1.10
C ASP A 138 -1.58 -6.65 -1.71
N LEU A 139 -1.95 -5.52 -1.10
CA LEU A 139 -3.00 -4.65 -1.64
C LEU A 139 -2.55 -3.98 -2.94
N PHE A 140 -1.29 -3.56 -3.03
CA PHE A 140 -0.74 -2.96 -4.25
C PHE A 140 -0.59 -3.99 -5.37
N ILE A 141 -0.14 -5.21 -5.04
CA ILE A 141 -0.06 -6.32 -6.00
C ILE A 141 -1.45 -6.65 -6.56
N ALA A 142 -2.47 -6.75 -5.71
CA ALA A 142 -3.83 -7.01 -6.14
C ALA A 142 -4.36 -5.93 -7.11
N GLN A 143 -4.04 -4.66 -6.88
CA GLN A 143 -4.40 -3.59 -7.82
C GLN A 143 -3.64 -3.68 -9.14
N ALA A 144 -2.36 -4.07 -9.12
CA ALA A 144 -1.59 -4.27 -10.35
C ALA A 144 -2.15 -5.41 -11.20
N ILE A 145 -2.59 -6.52 -10.59
CA ILE A 145 -3.26 -7.63 -11.30
C ILE A 145 -4.55 -7.16 -11.96
N ASN A 146 -5.41 -6.44 -11.22
CA ASN A 146 -6.65 -5.90 -11.80
C ASN A 146 -6.36 -4.96 -12.99
N ALA A 147 -5.34 -4.10 -12.86
CA ALA A 147 -4.93 -3.21 -13.94
C ALA A 147 -4.40 -3.97 -15.16
N LEU A 148 -3.67 -5.08 -14.95
CA LEU A 148 -3.20 -5.95 -16.03
C LEU A 148 -4.39 -6.55 -16.80
N ASP A 149 -5.40 -7.06 -16.10
CA ASP A 149 -6.61 -7.61 -16.71
C ASP A 149 -7.38 -6.55 -17.53
N ASP A 150 -7.46 -5.32 -17.05
CA ASP A 150 -8.13 -4.22 -17.74
C ASP A 150 -7.35 -3.76 -18.99
N ILE A 151 -6.02 -3.77 -18.93
CA ILE A 151 -5.17 -3.54 -20.09
C ILE A 151 -5.39 -4.63 -21.14
N ASP A 152 -5.44 -5.90 -20.75
CA ASP A 152 -5.66 -7.01 -21.68
C ASP A 152 -7.00 -6.92 -22.41
N LYS A 153 -8.08 -6.60 -21.68
CA LYS A 153 -9.40 -6.33 -22.28
C LYS A 153 -9.35 -5.16 -23.26
N THR A 154 -8.65 -4.09 -22.89
CA THR A 154 -8.55 -2.88 -23.72
C THR A 154 -7.73 -3.13 -24.98
N ILE A 155 -6.62 -3.87 -24.87
CA ILE A 155 -5.81 -4.29 -26.01
C ILE A 155 -6.67 -5.09 -26.99
N ASN A 156 -7.44 -6.06 -26.51
CA ASN A 156 -8.31 -6.87 -27.38
C ASN A 156 -9.39 -6.04 -28.06
N LEU A 157 -10.02 -5.12 -27.32
CA LEU A 157 -11.02 -4.20 -27.85
C LEU A 157 -10.45 -3.31 -28.98
N PHE A 158 -9.32 -2.67 -28.72
CA PHE A 158 -8.69 -1.77 -29.69
C PHE A 158 -8.09 -2.54 -30.86
N SER A 159 -7.46 -3.70 -30.63
CA SER A 159 -6.95 -4.56 -31.70
C SER A 159 -8.06 -4.96 -32.66
N SER A 160 -9.22 -5.37 -32.13
CA SER A 160 -10.38 -5.72 -32.96
C SER A 160 -10.87 -4.53 -33.79
N ARG A 161 -10.99 -3.34 -33.17
CA ARG A 161 -11.42 -2.11 -33.86
C ARG A 161 -10.43 -1.67 -34.95
N ILE A 162 -9.13 -1.73 -34.67
CA ILE A 162 -8.07 -1.39 -35.63
C ILE A 162 -8.07 -2.37 -36.80
N ARG A 163 -8.22 -3.67 -36.53
CA ARG A 163 -8.29 -4.72 -37.56
C ARG A 163 -9.50 -4.57 -38.48
N GLU A 164 -10.66 -4.25 -37.92
CA GLU A 164 -11.87 -3.97 -38.69
C GLU A 164 -11.70 -2.73 -39.57
N TRP A 165 -11.16 -1.64 -39.00
CA TRP A 165 -11.02 -0.36 -39.72
C TRP A 165 -9.93 -0.42 -40.79
N TYR A 166 -8.73 -0.87 -40.44
CA TYR A 166 -7.63 -1.02 -41.40
C TYR A 166 -7.89 -2.14 -42.41
N GLY A 167 -8.71 -3.13 -42.06
CA GLY A 167 -9.16 -4.17 -42.99
C GLY A 167 -9.95 -3.63 -44.18
N LEU A 168 -10.51 -2.41 -44.11
CA LEU A 168 -11.09 -1.75 -45.29
C LEU A 168 -10.02 -1.44 -46.35
N HIS A 169 -8.77 -1.22 -45.94
CA HIS A 169 -7.64 -0.88 -46.80
C HIS A 169 -6.75 -2.07 -47.14
N PHE A 170 -6.54 -2.98 -46.20
CA PHE A 170 -5.74 -4.18 -46.43
C PHE A 170 -6.35 -5.40 -45.72
N PRO A 171 -7.47 -5.94 -46.24
CA PRO A 171 -8.22 -7.02 -45.58
C PRO A 171 -7.41 -8.30 -45.41
N GLU A 172 -6.54 -8.63 -46.36
CA GLU A 172 -5.74 -9.85 -46.36
C GLU A 172 -4.73 -9.88 -45.21
N LEU A 173 -4.32 -8.71 -44.68
CA LEU A 173 -3.41 -8.64 -43.54
C LEU A 173 -3.98 -9.34 -42.30
N ASN A 174 -5.31 -9.34 -42.14
CA ASN A 174 -5.97 -9.96 -40.99
C ASN A 174 -5.73 -11.48 -40.91
N GLU A 175 -5.74 -12.17 -42.06
CA GLU A 175 -5.47 -13.61 -42.13
C GLU A 175 -3.98 -13.93 -42.07
N LEU A 176 -3.12 -13.00 -42.49
CA LEU A 176 -1.67 -13.19 -42.53
C LEU A 176 -0.99 -12.95 -41.18
N LEU A 177 -1.53 -12.04 -40.36
CA LEU A 177 -0.99 -11.69 -39.04
C LEU A 177 -2.04 -11.96 -37.95
N GLU A 178 -1.89 -13.07 -37.24
CA GLU A 178 -2.74 -13.44 -36.11
C GLU A 178 -2.42 -12.62 -34.85
N GLU A 179 -1.13 -12.40 -34.58
CA GLU A 179 -0.67 -11.65 -33.41
C GLU A 179 -1.10 -10.19 -33.46
N HIS A 180 -1.79 -9.74 -32.40
CA HIS A 180 -2.32 -8.37 -32.31
C HIS A 180 -1.21 -7.33 -32.32
N GLU A 181 -0.15 -7.52 -31.54
CA GLU A 181 0.94 -6.54 -31.43
C GLU A 181 1.66 -6.34 -32.78
N ASP A 182 1.91 -7.43 -33.52
CA ASP A 182 2.59 -7.35 -34.81
C ASP A 182 1.72 -6.70 -35.90
N TYR A 183 0.41 -7.01 -35.93
CA TYR A 183 -0.53 -6.33 -36.81
C TYR A 183 -0.56 -4.82 -36.54
N ILE A 184 -0.66 -4.45 -35.26
CA ILE A 184 -0.70 -3.04 -34.85
C ILE A 184 0.61 -2.34 -35.22
N LYS A 185 1.78 -2.96 -35.02
CA LYS A 185 3.07 -2.39 -35.45
C LYS A 185 3.08 -2.09 -36.95
N VAL A 186 2.58 -2.99 -37.79
CA VAL A 186 2.49 -2.75 -39.24
C VAL A 186 1.63 -1.52 -39.53
N VAL A 187 0.43 -1.44 -38.93
CA VAL A 187 -0.47 -0.30 -39.11
C VAL A 187 0.17 1.00 -38.62
N THR A 188 0.75 1.01 -37.43
CA THR A 188 1.36 2.21 -36.83
C THR A 188 2.54 2.70 -37.67
N TYR A 189 3.49 1.82 -37.98
CA TYR A 189 4.78 2.24 -38.56
C TYR A 189 4.78 2.32 -40.08
N LEU A 190 3.99 1.49 -40.77
CA LEU A 190 3.97 1.46 -42.24
C LEU A 190 2.78 2.24 -42.81
N GLY A 191 1.65 2.32 -42.10
CA GLY A 191 0.47 3.07 -42.56
C GLY A 191 -0.10 2.50 -43.85
N SER A 192 0.02 3.22 -44.97
CA SER A 192 -0.47 2.72 -46.27
C SER A 192 0.18 1.38 -46.65
N ARG A 193 -0.62 0.49 -47.26
CA ARG A 193 -0.14 -0.77 -47.83
C ARG A 193 0.94 -0.56 -48.89
N ASP A 194 1.01 0.62 -49.51
CA ASP A 194 2.02 0.97 -50.51
C ASP A 194 3.42 1.08 -49.90
N ASN A 195 3.51 1.35 -48.60
CA ASN A 195 4.79 1.41 -47.87
C ASN A 195 5.25 0.01 -47.40
N ILE A 196 4.44 -1.03 -47.62
CA ILE A 196 4.73 -2.39 -47.17
C ILE A 196 5.64 -3.08 -48.18
N ASN A 197 6.84 -3.44 -47.72
CA ASN A 197 7.77 -4.27 -48.47
C ASN A 197 8.46 -5.25 -47.52
N LYS A 198 9.15 -6.25 -48.08
CA LYS A 198 9.82 -7.29 -47.30
C LYS A 198 10.80 -6.70 -46.27
N GLU A 199 11.57 -5.69 -46.66
CA GLU A 199 12.58 -5.09 -45.78
C GLU A 199 11.94 -4.33 -44.61
N SER A 200 10.88 -3.54 -44.87
CA SER A 200 10.18 -2.78 -43.84
C SER A 200 9.50 -3.69 -42.82
N LEU A 201 8.90 -4.80 -43.25
CA LEU A 201 8.32 -5.81 -42.37
C LEU A 201 9.38 -6.56 -41.53
N MET A 202 10.53 -6.89 -42.12
CA MET A 202 11.62 -7.53 -41.37
C MET A 202 12.22 -6.60 -40.31
N LYS A 203 12.30 -5.28 -40.57
CA LYS A 203 12.70 -4.28 -39.56
C LYS A 203 11.77 -4.24 -38.35
N LEU A 204 10.50 -4.63 -38.51
CA LEU A 204 9.54 -4.76 -37.42
C LEU A 204 9.64 -6.09 -36.66
N GLY A 205 10.55 -6.99 -37.07
CA GLY A 205 10.79 -8.28 -36.43
C GLY A 205 10.04 -9.46 -37.06
N LEU A 206 9.32 -9.25 -38.17
CA LEU A 206 8.62 -10.33 -38.85
C LEU A 206 9.59 -11.28 -39.57
N LYS A 207 9.29 -12.58 -39.50
CA LYS A 207 10.08 -13.63 -40.18
C LYS A 207 10.05 -13.46 -41.69
N GLU A 208 11.17 -13.74 -42.34
CA GLU A 208 11.38 -13.51 -43.78
C GLU A 208 10.26 -14.09 -44.67
N LYS A 209 9.88 -15.36 -44.45
CA LYS A 209 8.83 -16.03 -45.24
C LYS A 209 7.46 -15.33 -45.09
N LEU A 210 7.14 -14.87 -43.90
CA LEU A 210 5.89 -14.17 -43.61
C LEU A 210 5.90 -12.77 -44.21
N ALA A 211 7.02 -12.05 -44.06
CA ALA A 211 7.22 -10.73 -44.65
C ALA A 211 7.06 -10.76 -46.18
N GLU A 212 7.64 -11.77 -46.85
CA GLU A 212 7.50 -11.94 -48.30
C GLU A 212 6.06 -12.22 -48.71
N LYS A 213 5.33 -13.04 -47.95
CA LYS A 213 3.91 -13.34 -48.21
C LYS A 213 3.04 -12.09 -48.09
N ILE A 214 3.26 -11.28 -47.05
CA ILE A 214 2.51 -10.02 -46.82
C ILE A 214 2.82 -9.00 -47.91
N ALA A 215 4.09 -8.79 -48.28
CA ALA A 215 4.46 -7.85 -49.33
C ALA A 215 3.85 -8.21 -50.70
N LYS A 216 3.81 -9.52 -51.04
CA LYS A 216 3.12 -9.97 -52.27
C LYS A 216 1.60 -9.78 -52.20
N SER A 217 1.02 -9.84 -50.99
CA SER A 217 -0.41 -9.65 -50.79
C SER A 217 -0.80 -8.17 -50.84
N SER A 218 0.05 -7.25 -50.38
CA SER A 218 -0.24 -5.81 -50.42
C SER A 218 -0.34 -5.29 -51.86
N GLU A 219 0.52 -5.76 -52.76
CA GLU A 219 0.49 -5.42 -54.20
C GLU A 219 -0.80 -5.87 -54.91
N LYS A 220 -1.45 -6.91 -54.39
CA LYS A 220 -2.65 -7.53 -54.99
C LYS A 220 -3.91 -7.34 -54.13
N SER A 221 -3.83 -6.46 -53.13
CA SER A 221 -4.90 -6.21 -52.17
C SER A 221 -6.17 -5.79 -52.88
N MET A 222 -7.30 -6.33 -52.43
CA MET A 222 -8.64 -5.89 -52.88
C MET A 222 -9.19 -4.72 -52.05
N GLY A 223 -8.44 -4.24 -51.06
CA GLY A 223 -8.87 -3.17 -50.16
C GLY A 223 -8.95 -1.80 -50.83
N ALA A 224 -9.77 -0.92 -50.26
CA ALA A 224 -9.94 0.45 -50.74
C ALA A 224 -8.68 1.30 -50.51
N ASP A 225 -8.42 2.27 -51.37
CA ASP A 225 -7.41 3.29 -51.09
C ASP A 225 -7.87 4.15 -49.90
N MET A 226 -6.96 4.44 -48.98
CA MET A 226 -7.20 5.35 -47.86
C MET A 226 -6.29 6.57 -48.01
N THR A 227 -6.79 7.74 -47.63
CA THR A 227 -5.96 8.94 -47.61
C THR A 227 -5.03 8.93 -46.40
N GLU A 228 -3.95 9.73 -46.43
CA GLU A 228 -3.09 9.88 -45.26
C GLU A 228 -3.87 10.40 -44.04
N PHE A 229 -4.89 11.24 -44.24
CA PHE A 229 -5.76 11.72 -43.17
C PHE A 229 -6.50 10.56 -42.47
N ASP A 230 -7.03 9.60 -43.25
CA ASP A 230 -7.73 8.45 -42.69
C ASP A 230 -6.76 7.49 -41.99
N ILE A 231 -5.56 7.30 -42.56
CA ILE A 231 -4.50 6.46 -41.96
C ILE A 231 -4.01 7.06 -40.64
N GLU A 232 -3.82 8.37 -40.56
CA GLU A 232 -3.41 9.06 -39.32
C GLU A 232 -4.43 8.90 -38.19
N ALA A 233 -5.73 8.86 -38.52
CA ALA A 233 -6.77 8.57 -37.54
C ALA A 233 -6.63 7.14 -36.95
N ILE A 234 -6.35 6.14 -37.80
CA ILE A 234 -6.09 4.77 -37.34
C ILE A 234 -4.78 4.71 -36.54
N ARG A 235 -3.72 5.38 -37.03
CA ARG A 235 -2.41 5.44 -36.37
C ARG A 235 -2.52 5.95 -34.94
N SER A 236 -3.36 6.95 -34.71
CA SER A 236 -3.62 7.53 -33.39
C SER A 236 -4.10 6.49 -32.36
N ILE A 237 -4.98 5.56 -32.76
CA ILE A 237 -5.46 4.49 -31.87
C ILE A 237 -4.42 3.37 -31.76
N SER A 238 -3.77 3.04 -32.87
CA SER A 238 -2.75 1.97 -32.91
C SER A 238 -1.53 2.29 -32.03
N SER A 239 -1.07 3.54 -32.01
CA SER A 239 0.07 3.97 -31.19
C SER A 239 -0.23 3.88 -29.69
N ILE A 240 -1.43 4.32 -29.27
CA ILE A 240 -1.92 4.13 -27.90
C ILE A 240 -1.95 2.64 -27.54
N THR A 241 -2.39 1.79 -28.46
CA THR A 241 -2.45 0.34 -28.22
C THR A 241 -1.06 -0.27 -28.06
N LEU A 242 -0.03 0.21 -28.79
CA LEU A 242 1.36 -0.21 -28.55
C LEU A 242 1.89 0.23 -27.18
N GLU A 243 1.50 1.41 -26.69
CA GLU A 243 1.83 1.82 -25.32
C GLU A 243 1.12 0.93 -24.27
N LEU A 244 -0.09 0.46 -24.53
CA LEU A 244 -0.77 -0.53 -23.68
C LEU A 244 0.00 -1.84 -23.60
N PHE A 245 0.55 -2.36 -24.71
CA PHE A 245 1.42 -3.55 -24.68
C PHE A 245 2.69 -3.34 -23.85
N LYS A 246 3.28 -2.14 -23.87
CA LYS A 246 4.43 -1.81 -23.01
C LYS A 246 4.04 -1.73 -21.54
N ALA A 247 2.91 -1.10 -21.24
CA ALA A 247 2.37 -1.00 -19.88
C ALA A 247 2.06 -2.40 -19.31
N ARG A 248 1.44 -3.28 -20.12
CA ARG A 248 1.20 -4.70 -19.81
C ARG A 248 2.48 -5.40 -19.34
N ARG A 249 3.55 -5.37 -20.16
CA ARG A 249 4.84 -5.98 -19.82
C ARG A 249 5.48 -5.38 -18.55
N SER A 250 5.29 -4.08 -18.34
CA SER A 250 5.81 -3.39 -17.15
C SER A 250 5.08 -3.82 -15.88
N LEU A 251 3.76 -4.03 -15.96
CA LEU A 251 2.96 -4.57 -14.86
C LEU A 251 3.26 -6.04 -14.58
N GLU A 252 3.40 -6.88 -15.62
CA GLU A 252 3.82 -8.29 -15.45
C GLU A 252 5.15 -8.36 -14.68
N LYS A 253 6.14 -7.57 -15.10
CA LYS A 253 7.43 -7.50 -14.40
C LYS A 253 7.30 -7.00 -12.96
N TYR A 254 6.48 -5.97 -12.73
CA TYR A 254 6.23 -5.46 -11.39
C TYR A 254 5.62 -6.55 -10.48
N ILE A 255 4.65 -7.31 -11.00
CA ILE A 255 4.00 -8.40 -10.25
C ILE A 255 4.98 -9.53 -9.95
N ASP A 256 5.85 -9.90 -10.90
CA ASP A 256 6.84 -10.97 -10.72
C ASP A 256 7.96 -10.60 -9.73
N GLU A 257 8.35 -9.32 -9.67
CA GLU A 257 9.36 -8.80 -8.73
C GLU A 257 8.79 -8.48 -7.33
N ALA A 258 7.46 -8.42 -7.19
CA ALA A 258 6.77 -7.99 -5.99
C ALA A 258 6.69 -9.07 -4.90
#